data_AF-A0A318JJ23-F1
#
_entry.id   AF-A0A318JJ23-F1
#
_cell.length_a   1.000
_cell.length_b   1.000
_cell.length_c   1.000
_cell.angle_alpha   90.00
_cell.angle_beta   90.00
_cell.angle_gamma   90.00
#
_symmetry.space_group_name_H-M   'P 1'
#
loop_
_entity.id
_entity.type
_entity.pdbx_description
1 polymer ?
#
loop_
_entity_poly.entity_id
_entity_poly.type
_entity_poly.pdbx_seq_one_letter_code
_entity_poly.pdbx_strand_id
1 'polypeptide(L)'
;MSKPLNLQDHFMPIHGDPDGAMQLSMPATLLILSDCIGSDDSTLAGQQRAKAALVEFVAMLRQIHYPQAEYLETWLLRGNPDARRLLPALVKAVDAVGKMAVGEMISRQMQGI
;
A
#
# COMPACT_ATOMS: atom_id res chain seq x y z
N MET A 1 -12.25 -10.45 -18.34
CA MET A 1 -11.53 -11.45 -17.52
C MET A 1 -10.31 -10.78 -16.91
N SER A 2 -10.25 -10.64 -15.58
CA SER A 2 -9.05 -10.13 -14.89
C SER A 2 -7.95 -11.20 -14.93
N LYS A 3 -6.74 -10.83 -15.38
CA LYS A 3 -5.57 -11.73 -15.34
C LYS A 3 -5.36 -12.30 -13.93
N PRO A 4 -4.90 -13.55 -13.77
CA PRO A 4 -4.54 -14.08 -12.47
C PRO A 4 -3.48 -13.18 -11.82
N LEU A 5 -3.60 -12.96 -10.51
CA LEU A 5 -2.65 -12.16 -9.74
C LEU A 5 -1.28 -12.85 -9.76
N ASN A 6 -0.28 -12.21 -10.35
CA ASN A 6 1.10 -12.68 -10.33
C ASN A 6 1.89 -11.88 -9.29
N LEU A 7 2.41 -12.55 -8.26
CA LEU A 7 3.18 -11.89 -7.20
C LEU A 7 4.44 -11.21 -7.72
N GLN A 8 5.03 -11.72 -8.81
CA GLN A 8 6.23 -11.13 -9.42
C GLN A 8 5.97 -9.74 -10.01
N ASP A 9 4.72 -9.41 -10.37
CA ASP A 9 4.37 -8.08 -10.88
C ASP A 9 4.34 -7.03 -9.75
N HIS A 10 4.40 -7.48 -8.49
CA HIS A 10 4.23 -6.65 -7.30
C HIS A 10 5.46 -6.57 -6.42
N PHE A 11 6.33 -7.58 -6.50
CA PHE A 11 7.59 -7.71 -5.77
C PHE A 11 8.67 -8.15 -6.76
N MET A 12 9.48 -7.20 -7.22
CA MET A 12 10.58 -7.47 -8.16
C MET A 12 11.92 -7.25 -7.46
N PRO A 13 12.86 -8.21 -7.51
CA PRO A 13 14.18 -7.99 -6.95
C PRO A 13 14.93 -6.90 -7.73
N ILE A 14 15.70 -6.08 -7.02
CA ILE A 14 16.64 -5.14 -7.65
C ILE A 14 17.92 -5.91 -7.97
N HIS A 15 18.14 -6.20 -9.25
CA HIS A 15 19.30 -6.94 -9.69
C HIS A 15 20.60 -6.17 -9.39
N GLY A 16 21.53 -6.83 -8.69
CA GLY A 16 22.83 -6.24 -8.32
C GLY A 16 22.84 -5.51 -6.98
N ASP A 17 21.72 -5.43 -6.28
CA ASP A 17 21.68 -4.95 -4.89
C ASP A 17 22.15 -6.07 -3.95
N PRO A 18 23.28 -5.90 -3.22
CA PRO A 18 23.83 -6.92 -2.34
C PRO A 18 22.94 -7.20 -1.12
N ASP A 19 22.07 -6.26 -0.75
CA ASP A 19 21.18 -6.35 0.40
C ASP A 19 19.84 -7.02 0.04
N GLY A 20 19.64 -7.38 -1.23
CA GLY A 20 18.45 -8.09 -1.69
C GLY A 20 17.19 -7.22 -1.74
N ALA A 21 17.36 -5.91 -1.95
CA ALA A 21 16.24 -4.97 -2.00
C ALA A 21 15.22 -5.33 -3.10
N MET A 22 13.96 -4.93 -2.87
CA MET A 22 12.86 -5.16 -3.80
C MET A 22 12.27 -3.85 -4.31
N GLN A 23 12.01 -3.79 -5.62
CA GLN A 23 11.11 -2.83 -6.22
C GLN A 23 9.67 -3.27 -5.96
N LEU A 24 8.90 -2.37 -5.32
CA LEU A 24 7.52 -2.62 -4.94
C LEU A 24 6.56 -1.90 -5.89
N SER A 25 5.50 -2.59 -6.28
CA SER A 25 4.33 -1.94 -6.87
C SER A 25 3.57 -1.09 -5.83
N MET A 26 2.69 -0.18 -6.29
CA MET A 26 1.86 0.61 -5.36
C MET A 26 0.97 -0.24 -4.43
N PRO A 27 0.28 -1.30 -4.91
CA PRO A 27 -0.45 -2.22 -4.02
C PRO A 27 0.44 -2.87 -2.97
N ALA A 28 1.64 -3.32 -3.35
CA ALA A 28 2.60 -3.91 -2.42
C ALA A 28 3.12 -2.88 -1.40
N THR A 29 3.36 -1.65 -1.85
CA THR A 29 3.81 -0.55 -0.98
C THR A 29 2.76 -0.25 0.09
N LEU A 30 1.48 -0.12 -0.29
CA LEU A 30 0.38 0.08 0.67
C LEU A 30 0.26 -1.08 1.67
N LEU A 31 0.54 -2.30 1.23
CA LEU A 31 0.57 -3.47 2.11
C LEU A 31 1.68 -3.37 3.17
N ILE A 32 2.90 -2.99 2.75
CA ILE A 32 4.02 -2.78 3.67
C ILE A 32 3.72 -1.63 4.65
N LEU A 33 3.14 -0.52 4.18
CA LEU A 33 2.73 0.58 5.07
C LEU A 33 1.70 0.12 6.10
N SER A 34 0.78 -0.77 5.73
CA SER A 34 -0.18 -1.36 6.68
C SER A 34 0.52 -2.17 7.76
N ASP A 35 1.50 -3.00 7.41
CA ASP A 35 2.29 -3.78 8.36
C ASP A 35 3.11 -2.89 9.30
N CYS A 36 3.66 -1.78 8.77
CA CYS A 36 4.43 -0.82 9.56
C CYS A 36 3.63 -0.20 10.73
N ILE A 37 2.30 -0.07 10.65
CA ILE A 37 1.49 0.57 11.71
C ILE A 37 1.61 -0.17 13.05
N GLY A 38 1.76 -1.49 13.02
CA GLY A 38 1.84 -2.34 14.21
C GLY A 38 3.22 -2.93 14.47
N SER A 39 4.24 -2.54 13.69
CA SER A 39 5.58 -3.13 13.75
C SER A 39 6.43 -2.48 14.85
N ASP A 40 7.00 -3.30 15.73
CA ASP A 40 7.95 -2.89 16.77
C ASP A 40 9.31 -2.43 16.19
N ASP A 41 9.62 -2.83 14.96
CA ASP A 41 10.83 -2.43 14.24
C ASP A 41 10.71 -1.04 13.59
N SER A 42 9.52 -0.45 13.62
CA SER A 42 9.25 0.87 13.04
C SER A 42 9.32 1.97 14.09
N THR A 43 9.99 3.09 13.75
CA THR A 43 9.93 4.30 14.60
C THR A 43 8.49 4.83 14.71
N LEU A 44 8.15 5.48 15.82
CA LEU A 44 6.83 6.13 16.00
C LEU A 44 6.49 7.10 14.86
N ALA A 45 7.47 7.87 14.39
CA ALA A 45 7.28 8.77 13.25
C ALA A 45 7.00 7.99 11.95
N GLY A 46 7.66 6.85 11.74
CA GLY A 46 7.40 5.95 10.63
C GLY A 46 5.98 5.37 10.67
N GLN A 47 5.54 4.88 11.84
CA GLN A 47 4.18 4.37 12.05
C GLN A 47 3.12 5.45 11.77
N GLN A 48 3.34 6.68 12.25
CA GLN A 48 2.43 7.81 12.01
C GLN A 48 2.34 8.19 10.53
N ARG A 49 3.47 8.26 9.82
CA ARG A 49 3.50 8.52 8.37
C ARG A 49 2.82 7.41 7.58
N ALA A 50 3.06 6.15 7.94
CA ALA A 50 2.41 5.01 7.31
C ALA A 50 0.89 5.07 7.48
N LYS A 51 0.42 5.34 8.71
CA LYS A 51 -1.00 5.54 9.01
C LYS A 51 -1.60 6.71 8.22
N ALA A 52 -0.90 7.85 8.14
CA ALA A 52 -1.36 9.01 7.38
C ALA A 52 -1.55 8.69 5.89
N ALA A 53 -0.59 7.99 5.28
CA ALA A 53 -0.68 7.56 3.88
C ALA A 53 -1.86 6.62 3.64
N LEU A 54 -2.14 5.67 4.54
CA LEU A 54 -3.28 4.77 4.40
C LEU A 54 -4.62 5.48 4.59
N VAL A 55 -4.70 6.44 5.52
CA VAL A 55 -5.90 7.27 5.71
C VAL A 55 -6.18 8.11 4.44
N GLU A 56 -5.15 8.72 3.85
CA GLU A 56 -5.29 9.48 2.61
C GLU A 56 -5.72 8.58 1.44
N PHE A 57 -5.15 7.38 1.31
CA PHE A 57 -5.56 6.41 0.29
C PHE A 57 -7.04 6.02 0.43
N VAL A 58 -7.51 5.76 1.66
CA VAL A 58 -8.93 5.48 1.93
C VAL A 58 -9.81 6.69 1.56
N ALA A 59 -9.36 7.91 1.84
CA ALA A 59 -10.08 9.11 1.44
C ALA A 59 -10.21 9.24 -0.09
N MET A 60 -9.15 8.94 -0.84
CA MET A 60 -9.21 8.89 -2.32
C MET A 60 -10.23 7.85 -2.81
N LEU A 61 -10.27 6.67 -2.19
CA LEU A 61 -11.26 5.64 -2.51
C LEU A 61 -12.71 6.10 -2.24
N ARG A 62 -12.93 6.80 -1.13
CA ARG A 62 -14.24 7.38 -0.78
C ARG A 62 -14.67 8.46 -1.78
N GLN A 63 -13.76 9.32 -2.22
CA GLN A 63 -14.04 10.38 -3.18
C GLN A 63 -14.55 9.83 -4.52
N ILE A 64 -14.02 8.68 -4.96
CA ILE A 64 -14.46 8.01 -6.17
C ILE A 64 -15.60 7.00 -5.94
N HIS A 65 -16.20 6.99 -4.75
CA HIS A 65 -17.27 6.05 -4.36
C HIS A 65 -16.90 4.57 -4.59
N TYR A 66 -15.65 4.19 -4.30
CA TYR A 66 -15.19 2.83 -4.50
C TYR A 66 -15.94 1.84 -3.60
N PRO A 67 -16.58 0.78 -4.13
CA PRO A 67 -17.52 -0.06 -3.37
C PRO A 67 -16.95 -0.79 -2.15
N GLN A 68 -15.63 -0.93 -2.03
CA GLN A 68 -14.97 -1.64 -0.92
C GLN A 68 -14.10 -0.72 -0.06
N ALA A 69 -14.36 0.59 -0.05
CA ALA A 69 -13.56 1.56 0.70
C ALA A 69 -13.51 1.23 2.21
N GLU A 70 -14.66 0.96 2.84
CA GLU A 70 -14.75 0.62 4.28
C GLU A 70 -14.06 -0.69 4.62
N TYR A 71 -14.18 -1.68 3.73
CA TYR A 71 -13.47 -2.94 3.85
C TYR A 71 -11.96 -2.71 3.85
N LEU A 72 -11.44 -1.97 2.86
CA LEU A 72 -10.00 -1.67 2.77
C LEU A 72 -9.51 -0.85 3.97
N GLU A 73 -10.27 0.13 4.43
CA GLU A 73 -9.94 0.92 5.63
C GLU A 73 -9.78 0.04 6.87
N THR A 74 -10.77 -0.82 7.13
CA THR A 74 -10.80 -1.70 8.30
C THR A 74 -9.55 -2.58 8.37
N TRP A 75 -9.13 -3.13 7.24
CA TRP A 75 -8.01 -4.07 7.20
C TRP A 75 -6.65 -3.38 7.09
N LEU A 76 -6.54 -2.28 6.34
CA LEU A 76 -5.27 -1.57 6.19
C LEU A 76 -4.85 -0.86 7.48
N LEU A 77 -5.79 -0.31 8.24
CA LEU A 77 -5.48 0.43 9.47
C LEU A 77 -5.31 -0.47 10.70
N ARG A 78 -5.47 -1.79 10.55
CA ARG A 78 -5.35 -2.76 11.65
C ARG A 78 -3.91 -3.05 12.06
N GLY A 79 -2.91 -2.79 11.20
CA GLY A 79 -1.51 -3.03 11.54
C GLY A 79 -1.03 -4.48 11.39
N ASN A 80 -1.79 -5.34 10.72
CA ASN A 80 -1.43 -6.73 10.44
C ASN A 80 -2.19 -7.22 9.18
N PRO A 81 -1.76 -6.83 7.98
CA PRO A 81 -2.47 -7.11 6.75
C PRO A 81 -2.34 -8.57 6.33
N ASP A 82 -3.46 -9.25 6.05
CA ASP A 82 -3.44 -10.51 5.31
C ASP A 82 -3.14 -10.22 3.83
N ALA A 83 -1.87 -10.41 3.45
CA ALA A 83 -1.38 -10.17 2.09
C ALA A 83 -2.16 -10.94 1.02
N ARG A 84 -2.56 -12.18 1.29
CA ARG A 84 -3.27 -13.01 0.31
C ARG A 84 -4.65 -12.46 0.02
N ARG A 85 -5.29 -11.89 1.04
CA ARG A 85 -6.63 -11.30 0.95
C ARG A 85 -6.61 -9.87 0.42
N LEU A 86 -5.67 -9.06 0.89
CA LEU A 86 -5.66 -7.62 0.61
C LEU A 86 -4.99 -7.28 -0.71
N LEU A 87 -3.94 -7.99 -1.13
CA LEU A 87 -3.23 -7.65 -2.36
C LEU A 87 -4.14 -7.64 -3.59
N PRO A 88 -5.01 -8.65 -3.86
CA PRO A 88 -5.96 -8.59 -4.98
C PRO A 88 -6.93 -7.39 -4.90
N ALA A 89 -7.37 -7.02 -3.69
CA ALA A 89 -8.29 -5.90 -3.49
C ALA A 89 -7.58 -4.55 -3.69
N LEU A 90 -6.33 -4.44 -3.23
CA LEU A 90 -5.47 -3.28 -3.42
C LEU A 90 -5.12 -3.07 -4.88
N VAL A 91 -4.85 -4.13 -5.65
CA VAL A 91 -4.61 -4.01 -7.10
C VAL A 91 -5.78 -3.30 -7.79
N LYS A 92 -7.01 -3.75 -7.54
CA LYS A 92 -8.22 -3.14 -8.12
C LYS A 92 -8.45 -1.71 -7.63
N ALA A 93 -8.21 -1.46 -6.34
CA ALA A 93 -8.40 -0.16 -5.72
C ALA A 93 -7.38 0.87 -6.27
N VAL A 94 -6.11 0.48 -6.38
CA VAL A 94 -5.06 1.31 -6.95
C VAL A 94 -5.29 1.55 -8.44
N ASP A 95 -5.74 0.54 -9.20
CA ASP A 95 -6.10 0.74 -10.60
C ASP A 95 -7.28 1.71 -10.77
N ALA A 96 -8.26 1.68 -9.85
CA ALA A 96 -9.41 2.60 -9.85
C ALA A 96 -9.04 4.05 -9.50
N VAL A 97 -8.10 4.23 -8.57
CA VAL A 97 -7.58 5.56 -8.17
C VAL A 97 -6.56 6.11 -9.18
N GLY A 98 -5.77 5.21 -9.77
CA GLY A 98 -4.63 5.53 -10.64
C GLY A 98 -3.29 5.45 -9.90
N LYS A 99 -2.38 4.63 -10.45
CA LYS A 99 -1.06 4.35 -9.86
C LYS A 99 -0.22 5.61 -9.61
N MET A 100 -0.27 6.58 -10.52
CA MET A 100 0.47 7.85 -10.40
C MET A 100 -0.03 8.68 -9.20
N ALA A 101 -1.35 8.82 -9.05
CA ALA A 101 -1.94 9.57 -7.95
C ALA A 101 -1.61 8.93 -6.58
N VAL A 102 -1.64 7.58 -6.51
CA VAL A 102 -1.21 6.84 -5.30
C VAL A 102 0.29 7.03 -5.05
N GLY A 103 1.13 7.01 -6.08
CA GLY A 103 2.58 7.22 -5.95
C GLY A 103 2.93 8.62 -5.44
N GLU A 104 2.29 9.66 -5.99
CA GLU A 104 2.46 11.04 -5.53
C GLU A 104 2.02 11.21 -4.07
N MET A 105 0.89 10.59 -3.70
CA MET A 105 0.39 10.57 -2.33
C MET A 105 1.42 9.95 -1.37
N ILE A 106 1.95 8.77 -1.67
CA ILE A 106 2.97 8.12 -0.82
C ILE A 106 4.23 8.98 -0.75
N SER A 107 4.69 9.53 -1.88
CA SER A 107 5.88 10.39 -1.93
C SER A 107 5.74 11.59 -0.99
N ARG A 108 4.59 12.28 -1.01
CA ARG A 108 4.33 13.42 -0.11
C ARG A 108 4.41 13.02 1.37
N GLN A 109 3.82 11.89 1.72
CA GLN A 109 3.79 11.42 3.12
C GLN A 109 5.17 10.94 3.60
N MET A 110 5.99 10.40 2.70
CA MET A 110 7.32 9.86 3.04
C MET A 110 8.44 10.90 2.98
N GLN A 111 8.31 11.94 2.15
CA GLN A 111 9.35 12.95 1.97
C GLN A 111 9.37 14.04 3.06
N GLY A 112 8.39 14.03 3.98
CA GLY A 112 8.41 14.82 5.23
C GLY A 112 9.07 16.18 5.09
N ILE A 113 8.45 17.09 4.34
CA ILE A 113 8.81 18.52 4.36
C ILE A 113 8.13 19.15 5.57
#